data_AF-A0A3C0PB33-F1
#
_entry.id   AF-A0A3C0PB33-F1
#
_cell.length_a   1.000
_cell.length_b   1.000
_cell.length_c   1.000
_cell.angle_alpha   90.00
_cell.angle_beta   90.00
_cell.angle_gamma   90.00
#
_symmetry.space_group_name_H-M   'P 1'
#
loop_
_entity.id
_entity.type
_entity.pdbx_description
1 polymer ?
#
loop_
_entity_poly.entity_id
_entity_poly.type
_entity_poly.pdbx_seq_one_letter_code
_entity_poly.pdbx_strand_id
1 'polypeptide(L)'
;MEDKKNKKPKFFLILRIVGFSILAIGLTLLILGIALAKPGEHVLNNIQFIIPGAILTFLSIMPILMSFAPEIEKITIAKYRYVREQTKDDLTYIAENNAEISSAAIKKTARSIKEGLKNSKYCKYCGAEIDEDSLFCNKCGEKQ
;
A
#
# COMPACT_ATOMS: atom_id res chain seq x y z
N MET A 1 -18.05 -14.25 19.16
CA MET A 1 -17.85 -13.49 17.91
C MET A 1 -19.06 -12.58 17.76
N GLU A 2 -19.05 -11.44 18.44
CA GLU A 2 -20.21 -10.54 18.46
C GLU A 2 -20.26 -9.67 17.21
N ASP A 3 -21.41 -9.77 16.54
CA ASP A 3 -21.91 -8.95 15.44
C ASP A 3 -21.88 -7.45 15.83
N LYS A 4 -20.78 -6.77 15.51
CA LYS A 4 -20.77 -5.30 15.45
C LYS A 4 -21.54 -4.88 14.21
N LYS A 5 -22.87 -4.89 14.35
CA LYS A 5 -23.83 -4.29 13.42
C LYS A 5 -23.29 -2.96 12.91
N ASN A 6 -22.95 -2.98 11.63
CA ASN A 6 -22.60 -1.87 10.76
C ASN A 6 -23.78 -0.88 10.68
N LYS A 7 -24.05 -0.15 11.77
CA LYS A 7 -24.87 1.06 11.71
C LYS A 7 -23.96 2.13 11.14
N LYS A 8 -24.02 2.38 9.81
CA LYS A 8 -23.54 3.65 9.24
C LYS A 8 -24.03 4.75 10.19
N PRO A 9 -23.14 5.48 10.89
CA PRO A 9 -23.62 6.39 11.91
C PRO A 9 -24.36 7.48 11.15
N LYS A 10 -25.66 7.64 11.45
CA LYS A 10 -26.57 8.65 10.85
C LYS A 10 -25.92 10.03 10.78
N PHE A 11 -24.94 10.28 11.65
CA PHE A 11 -23.96 11.36 11.62
C PHE A 11 -23.46 11.76 10.22
N PHE A 12 -22.91 10.85 9.40
CA PHE A 12 -22.36 11.24 8.08
C PHE A 12 -23.45 11.71 7.10
N LEU A 13 -24.65 11.12 7.19
CA LEU A 13 -25.79 11.53 6.38
C LEU A 13 -26.28 12.92 6.79
N ILE A 14 -26.32 13.20 8.10
CA ILE A 14 -26.66 14.52 8.64
C ILE A 14 -25.59 15.55 8.24
N LEU A 15 -24.30 15.21 8.38
CA LEU A 15 -23.17 16.07 8.01
C LEU A 15 -23.22 16.45 6.53
N ARG A 16 -23.58 15.50 5.67
CA ARG A 16 -23.78 15.72 4.24
C ARG A 16 -24.92 16.70 3.97
N ILE A 17 -26.09 16.48 4.58
CA ILE A 17 -27.26 17.36 4.39
C ILE A 17 -26.94 18.78 4.87
N VAL A 18 -26.41 18.92 6.09
CA VAL A 18 -26.05 20.21 6.67
C VAL A 18 -24.98 20.92 5.83
N GLY A 19 -23.96 20.18 5.36
CA GLY A 19 -22.92 20.71 4.48
C GLY A 19 -23.48 21.30 3.19
N PHE A 20 -24.35 20.56 2.49
CA PHE A 20 -24.99 21.06 1.27
C PHE A 20 -25.91 22.25 1.52
N SER A 21 -26.63 22.28 2.64
CA SER A 21 -27.45 23.43 3.02
C SER A 21 -26.60 24.69 3.22
N ILE A 22 -25.47 24.59 3.95
CA ILE A 22 -24.55 25.72 4.18
C ILE A 22 -23.90 26.16 2.86
N LEU A 23 -23.50 25.21 2.01
CA LEU A 23 -22.92 25.51 0.69
C LEU A 23 -23.90 26.28 -0.19
N ALA A 24 -25.18 25.87 -0.23
CA ALA A 24 -26.22 26.56 -0.97
C ALA A 24 -26.42 28.00 -0.46
N ILE A 25 -26.48 28.19 0.86
CA ILE A 25 -26.59 29.52 1.48
C ILE A 25 -25.38 30.39 1.10
N GLY A 26 -24.16 29.88 1.22
CA GLY A 26 -22.95 30.61 0.86
C GLY A 26 -22.93 31.02 -0.62
N LEU A 27 -23.37 30.12 -1.52
CA LEU A 27 -23.45 30.41 -2.96
C LEU A 27 -24.52 31.47 -3.25
N THR A 28 -25.68 31.41 -2.60
CA THR A 28 -26.74 32.42 -2.78
C THR A 28 -26.29 33.81 -2.33
N LEU A 29 -25.52 33.92 -1.24
CA LEU A 29 -24.95 35.19 -0.79
C LEU A 29 -23.92 35.75 -1.77
N LEU A 30 -23.07 34.88 -2.35
CA LEU A 30 -22.12 35.29 -3.39
C LEU A 30 -22.84 35.81 -4.64
N ILE A 31 -23.86 35.09 -5.12
CA ILE A 31 -24.65 35.48 -6.29
C ILE A 31 -25.39 36.79 -6.01
N LEU A 32 -25.97 36.95 -4.82
CA LEU A 32 -26.66 38.18 -4.43
C LEU A 32 -25.69 39.38 -4.36
N GLY A 33 -24.49 39.19 -3.80
CA GLY A 33 -23.47 40.23 -3.75
C GLY A 33 -23.02 40.70 -5.13
N ILE A 34 -22.95 39.79 -6.11
CA ILE A 34 -22.64 40.10 -7.50
C ILE A 34 -23.84 40.77 -8.19
N ALA A 35 -25.06 40.26 -7.99
CA ALA A 35 -26.27 40.77 -8.63
C ALA A 35 -26.64 42.20 -8.18
N LEU A 36 -26.31 42.55 -6.93
CA LEU A 36 -26.49 43.91 -6.40
C LEU A 36 -25.35 44.87 -6.76
N ALA A 37 -24.31 44.42 -7.50
CA ALA A 37 -23.24 45.29 -7.94
C ALA A 37 -23.76 46.19 -9.07
N LYS A 38 -23.74 47.51 -8.86
CA LYS A 38 -24.14 48.47 -9.89
C LYS A 38 -23.13 48.51 -11.03
N PRO A 39 -23.56 48.74 -12.28
CA PRO A 39 -22.65 48.86 -13.41
C PRO A 39 -21.68 50.03 -13.20
N GLY A 40 -20.38 49.75 -13.23
CA GLY A 40 -19.31 50.74 -13.00
C GLY A 40 -18.75 50.78 -11.57
N GLU A 41 -19.36 50.10 -10.60
CA GLU A 41 -18.77 49.91 -9.27
C GLU A 41 -17.94 48.62 -9.21
N HIS A 42 -16.85 48.65 -8.43
CA HIS A 42 -16.14 47.42 -8.10
C HIS A 42 -17.05 46.52 -7.27
N VAL A 43 -17.11 45.24 -7.64
CA VAL A 43 -17.82 44.17 -6.89
C VAL A 43 -17.47 44.14 -5.40
N LEU A 44 -16.29 44.66 -5.03
CA LEU A 44 -15.82 44.78 -3.66
C LEU A 44 -16.64 45.78 -2.81
N ASN A 45 -17.44 46.67 -3.41
CA ASN A 45 -18.35 47.54 -2.65
C ASN A 45 -19.43 46.74 -1.89
N ASN A 46 -19.73 45.51 -2.36
CA ASN A 46 -20.65 44.58 -1.70
C ASN A 46 -19.92 43.55 -0.81
N ILE A 47 -18.77 43.91 -0.23
CA ILE A 47 -17.97 43.08 0.70
C ILE A 47 -18.84 42.39 1.76
N GLN A 48 -19.86 43.08 2.28
CA GLN A 48 -20.76 42.57 3.34
C GLN A 48 -21.46 41.26 2.96
N PHE A 49 -21.67 40.99 1.67
CA PHE A 49 -22.27 39.73 1.18
C PHE A 49 -21.21 38.77 0.63
N ILE A 50 -20.17 39.30 -0.03
CA ILE A 50 -19.15 38.49 -0.70
C ILE A 50 -18.25 37.76 0.30
N ILE A 51 -17.76 38.44 1.33
CA ILE A 51 -16.83 37.83 2.30
C ILE A 51 -17.50 36.71 3.09
N PRO A 52 -18.69 36.90 3.72
CA PRO A 52 -19.36 35.83 4.43
C PRO A 52 -19.76 34.67 3.51
N GLY A 53 -20.20 34.96 2.27
CA GLY A 53 -20.51 33.95 1.28
C GLY A 53 -19.30 33.08 0.89
N ALA A 54 -18.14 33.71 0.68
CA ALA A 54 -16.88 33.00 0.40
C ALA A 54 -16.44 32.13 1.59
N ILE A 55 -16.54 32.64 2.82
CA ILE A 55 -16.19 31.90 4.04
C ILE A 55 -17.12 30.69 4.22
N LEU A 56 -18.43 30.86 4.06
CA LEU A 56 -19.40 29.78 4.20
C LEU A 56 -19.22 28.69 3.15
N THR A 57 -18.97 29.07 1.88
CA THR A 57 -18.68 28.08 0.84
C THR A 57 -17.39 27.33 1.15
N PHE A 58 -16.32 28.02 1.54
CA PHE A 58 -15.05 27.37 1.89
C PHE A 58 -15.16 26.44 3.10
N LEU A 59 -15.84 26.88 4.18
CA LEU A 59 -16.07 26.09 5.38
C LEU A 59 -16.96 24.87 5.12
N SER A 60 -17.87 24.94 4.15
CA SER A 60 -18.75 23.81 3.80
C SER A 60 -18.04 22.70 3.01
N ILE A 61 -17.00 23.02 2.24
CA ILE A 61 -16.32 22.05 1.37
C ILE A 61 -15.62 20.95 2.18
N MET A 62 -14.91 21.32 3.25
CA MET A 62 -14.19 20.36 4.10
C MET A 62 -15.09 19.26 4.72
N PRO A 63 -16.19 19.58 5.43
CA PRO A 63 -17.08 18.57 5.98
C PRO A 63 -17.84 17.79 4.90
N ILE A 64 -18.14 18.37 3.74
CA ILE A 64 -18.73 17.64 2.61
C ILE A 64 -17.78 16.56 2.12
N LEU A 65 -16.50 16.87 1.91
CA LEU A 65 -15.49 15.89 1.49
C LEU A 65 -15.32 14.77 2.53
N MET A 66 -15.25 15.11 3.82
CA MET A 66 -15.19 14.13 4.90
C MET A 66 -16.46 13.26 4.97
N SER A 67 -17.61 13.76 4.54
CA SER A 67 -18.86 12.99 4.52
C SER A 67 -18.85 11.82 3.54
N PHE A 68 -18.00 11.86 2.50
CA PHE A 68 -17.84 10.77 1.52
C PHE A 68 -16.71 9.80 1.86
N ALA A 69 -15.99 9.99 2.96
CA ALA A 69 -14.92 9.10 3.40
C ALA A 69 -15.31 7.60 3.41
N PRO A 70 -16.48 7.19 3.96
CA PRO A 70 -16.81 5.76 4.00
C PRO A 70 -17.17 5.17 2.62
N GLU A 71 -17.68 5.96 1.69
CA GLU A 71 -17.88 5.53 0.30
C GLU A 71 -16.55 5.40 -0.45
N ILE A 72 -15.62 6.33 -0.23
CA ILE A 72 -14.27 6.27 -0.82
C ILE A 72 -13.54 5.02 -0.33
N GLU A 73 -13.59 4.71 0.96
CA GLU A 73 -12.95 3.51 1.53
C GLU A 73 -13.45 2.22 0.87
N LYS A 74 -14.75 2.11 0.61
CA LYS A 74 -15.33 0.94 -0.08
C LYS A 74 -14.82 0.80 -1.51
N ILE A 75 -14.77 1.91 -2.25
CA ILE A 75 -14.26 1.93 -3.62
C ILE A 75 -12.78 1.57 -3.63
N THR A 76 -12.01 2.11 -2.69
CA THR A 76 -10.59 1.82 -2.50
C THR A 76 -10.37 0.32 -2.25
N ILE A 77 -11.09 -0.30 -1.32
CA ILE A 77 -11.00 -1.76 -1.08
C ILE A 77 -11.43 -2.57 -2.31
N ALA A 78 -12.48 -2.15 -3.02
CA ALA A 78 -12.92 -2.82 -4.23
C ALA A 78 -11.85 -2.76 -5.35
N LYS A 79 -11.24 -1.60 -5.55
CA LYS A 79 -10.12 -1.42 -6.50
C LYS A 79 -8.91 -2.24 -6.10
N TYR A 80 -8.52 -2.25 -4.83
CA TYR A 80 -7.43 -3.08 -4.36
C TYR A 80 -7.71 -4.57 -4.59
N ARG A 81 -8.93 -5.03 -4.30
CA ARG A 81 -9.32 -6.42 -4.57
C ARG A 81 -9.25 -6.75 -6.07
N TYR A 82 -9.75 -5.86 -6.93
CA TYR A 82 -9.71 -6.03 -8.37
C TYR A 82 -8.27 -6.12 -8.90
N VAL A 83 -7.40 -5.17 -8.54
CA VAL A 83 -5.99 -5.17 -8.96
C VAL A 83 -5.28 -6.41 -8.41
N ARG A 84 -5.50 -6.75 -7.14
CA ARG A 84 -4.88 -7.93 -6.52
C ARG A 84 -5.29 -9.22 -7.23
N GLU A 85 -6.54 -9.35 -7.66
CA GLU A 85 -6.99 -10.54 -8.38
C GLU A 85 -6.36 -10.60 -9.78
N GLN A 86 -6.30 -9.48 -10.52
CA GLN A 86 -5.68 -9.45 -11.84
C GLN A 86 -4.19 -9.80 -11.81
N THR A 87 -3.46 -9.37 -10.78
CA THR A 87 -2.01 -9.62 -10.67
C THR A 87 -1.70 -10.89 -9.90
N LYS A 88 -2.69 -11.63 -9.38
CA LYS A 88 -2.46 -12.81 -8.54
C LYS A 88 -1.69 -13.90 -9.28
N ASP A 89 -2.09 -14.19 -10.51
CA ASP A 89 -1.48 -15.24 -11.30
C ASP A 89 -0.05 -14.85 -11.72
N ASP A 90 0.16 -13.60 -12.12
CA ASP A 90 1.49 -13.05 -12.42
C ASP A 90 2.42 -13.11 -11.19
N LEU A 91 1.94 -12.72 -10.01
CA LEU A 91 2.72 -12.80 -8.77
C LEU A 91 3.07 -14.24 -8.41
N THR A 92 2.14 -15.17 -8.64
CA THR A 92 2.34 -16.60 -8.39
C THR A 92 3.37 -17.16 -9.36
N TYR A 93 3.24 -16.87 -10.66
CA TYR A 93 4.20 -17.26 -11.69
C TYR A 93 5.60 -16.73 -11.39
N ILE A 94 5.73 -15.45 -11.01
CA ILE A 94 7.02 -14.87 -10.65
C ILE A 94 7.62 -15.57 -9.43
N ALA A 95 6.81 -15.84 -8.39
CA ALA A 95 7.26 -16.54 -7.19
C ALA A 95 7.73 -17.97 -7.49
N GLU A 96 6.97 -18.72 -8.29
CA GLU A 96 7.29 -20.08 -8.71
C GLU A 96 8.58 -20.13 -9.54
N ASN A 97 8.72 -19.26 -10.55
CA ASN A 97 9.93 -19.20 -11.36
C ASN A 97 11.16 -18.83 -10.53
N ASN A 98 11.03 -17.87 -9.60
CA ASN A 98 12.14 -17.52 -8.72
C ASN A 98 12.56 -18.69 -7.83
N ALA A 99 11.59 -19.45 -7.31
CA ALA A 99 11.85 -20.65 -6.53
C ALA A 99 12.52 -21.74 -7.40
N GLU A 100 12.05 -21.94 -8.63
CA GLU A 100 12.62 -22.89 -9.57
C GLU A 100 14.08 -22.53 -9.91
N ILE A 101 14.35 -21.27 -10.27
CA ILE A 101 15.70 -20.76 -10.56
C ILE A 101 16.62 -20.96 -9.35
N SER A 102 16.16 -20.60 -8.15
CA SER A 102 16.94 -20.79 -6.93
C SER A 102 17.24 -22.28 -6.67
N SER A 103 16.24 -23.15 -6.83
CA SER A 103 16.40 -24.59 -6.67
C SER A 103 17.37 -25.20 -7.70
N ALA A 104 17.31 -24.75 -8.96
CA ALA A 104 18.19 -25.17 -10.03
C ALA A 104 19.63 -24.74 -9.78
N ALA A 105 19.83 -23.49 -9.32
CA ALA A 105 21.14 -22.98 -8.94
C ALA A 105 21.73 -23.77 -7.76
N ILE A 106 20.96 -23.99 -6.69
CA ILE A 106 21.39 -24.79 -5.53
C ILE A 106 21.73 -26.22 -5.95
N LYS A 107 20.90 -26.86 -6.79
CA LYS A 107 21.14 -28.21 -7.29
C LYS A 107 22.42 -28.30 -8.12
N LYS A 108 22.71 -27.28 -8.93
CA LYS A 108 23.97 -27.19 -9.70
C LYS A 108 25.17 -27.07 -8.77
N THR A 109 25.13 -26.14 -7.83
CA THR A 109 26.20 -25.94 -6.83
C THR A 109 26.41 -27.19 -5.97
N ALA A 110 25.33 -27.82 -5.48
CA ALA A 110 25.39 -29.04 -4.68
C ALA A 110 25.97 -30.23 -5.47
N ARG A 111 25.65 -30.36 -6.76
CA ARG A 111 26.29 -31.37 -7.63
C ARG A 111 27.79 -31.12 -7.78
N SER A 112 28.20 -29.89 -8.04
CA SER A 112 29.63 -29.54 -8.14
C SER A 112 30.38 -29.75 -6.83
N ILE A 113 29.78 -29.43 -5.67
CA ILE A 113 30.34 -29.74 -4.35
C ILE A 113 30.46 -31.26 -4.16
N LYS A 114 29.42 -32.02 -4.51
CA LYS A 114 29.43 -33.49 -4.38
C LYS A 114 30.47 -34.15 -5.28
N GLU A 115 30.68 -33.63 -6.49
CA GLU A 115 31.72 -34.10 -7.40
C GLU A 115 33.12 -33.74 -6.90
N GLY A 116 33.31 -32.53 -6.35
CA GLY A 116 34.57 -32.14 -5.69
C GLY A 116 34.89 -32.95 -4.43
N LEU A 117 33.86 -33.37 -3.67
CA LEU A 117 34.00 -34.21 -2.48
C LEU A 117 34.24 -35.70 -2.78
N LYS A 118 34.07 -36.13 -4.03
CA LYS A 118 34.04 -37.56 -4.37
C LYS A 118 35.43 -38.23 -4.41
N ASN A 119 36.49 -37.43 -4.46
CA ASN A 119 37.89 -37.87 -4.51
C ASN A 119 38.70 -37.33 -3.31
N SER A 120 38.03 -36.82 -2.28
CA SER A 120 38.67 -36.25 -1.10
C SER A 120 38.29 -37.04 0.15
N LYS A 121 39.30 -37.69 0.73
CA LYS A 121 39.19 -38.37 2.03
C LYS A 121 39.42 -37.31 3.10
N TYR A 122 38.61 -37.29 4.15
CA TYR A 122 38.77 -36.34 5.25
C TYR A 122 39.16 -37.08 6.53
N CYS A 123 40.02 -36.45 7.33
CA CYS A 123 40.49 -37.01 8.57
C CYS A 123 39.33 -37.18 9.58
N LYS A 124 39.18 -38.38 10.15
CA LYS A 124 38.10 -38.70 11.12
C LYS A 124 38.23 -37.95 12.46
N TYR A 125 39.42 -37.43 12.77
CA TYR A 125 39.72 -36.79 14.04
C TYR A 125 39.76 -35.26 13.94
N CYS A 126 40.41 -34.72 12.89
CA CYS A 126 40.61 -33.27 12.75
C CYS A 126 39.88 -32.64 11.56
N GLY A 127 39.28 -33.44 10.67
CA GLY A 127 38.53 -32.95 9.50
C GLY A 127 39.38 -32.41 8.35
N ALA A 128 40.71 -32.53 8.40
CA ALA A 128 41.59 -32.12 7.32
C ALA A 128 41.45 -33.03 6.08
N GLU A 129 41.51 -32.45 4.88
CA GLU A 129 41.58 -33.21 3.63
C GLU A 129 42.90 -33.98 3.56
N ILE A 130 42.81 -35.27 3.27
CA ILE A 130 43.90 -36.23 3.18
C ILE A 130 43.78 -37.01 1.87
N ASP A 131 44.90 -37.41 1.29
CA ASP A 131 44.89 -38.24 0.07
C ASP A 131 44.16 -39.57 0.34
N GLU A 132 43.44 -40.10 -0.65
CA GLU A 132 42.66 -41.35 -0.50
C GLU A 132 43.54 -42.52 0.00
N ASP A 133 44.78 -42.57 -0.48
CA ASP A 133 45.78 -43.60 -0.16
C ASP A 133 46.58 -43.35 1.12
N SER A 134 46.40 -42.20 1.79
CA SER A 134 47.12 -41.90 3.03
C SER A 134 46.59 -42.72 4.22
N LEU A 135 47.49 -43.48 4.85
CA LEU A 135 47.25 -44.28 6.07
C LEU A 135 47.23 -43.44 7.35
N PHE A 136 47.87 -42.28 7.33
CA PHE A 136 47.99 -41.35 8.46
C PHE A 136 47.68 -39.93 7.99
N CYS A 137 47.07 -39.12 8.85
CA CYS A 137 46.80 -37.72 8.51
C CYS A 137 48.08 -36.90 8.57
N ASN A 138 48.37 -36.20 7.46
CA ASN A 138 49.49 -35.25 7.34
C ASN A 138 49.41 -34.04 8.29
N LYS A 139 48.24 -33.76 8.89
CA LYS A 139 48.01 -32.61 9.77
C LYS A 139 48.03 -32.93 11.26
N CYS A 140 47.43 -34.04 11.68
CA CYS A 140 47.34 -34.44 13.10
C CYS A 140 48.12 -35.72 13.44
N GLY A 141 48.62 -36.47 12.45
CA GLY A 141 49.42 -37.68 12.66
C GLY A 141 48.62 -38.93 13.03
N GLU A 142 47.31 -38.83 13.25
CA GLU A 142 46.46 -39.98 13.60
C GLU A 142 46.19 -40.89 12.39
N LYS A 143 46.03 -42.18 12.65
CA LYS A 143 45.76 -43.22 11.63
C LYS A 143 44.34 -43.09 11.08
N GLN A 144 44.17 -43.23 9.76
CA GLN A 144 42.94 -42.89 9.00
C GLN A 144 42.14 -44.09 8.53
#